data_AF-A0A359GUE2-F1
#
_entry.id   AF-A0A359GUE2-F1
#
_cell.length_a   1.000
_cell.length_b   1.000
_cell.length_c   1.000
_cell.angle_alpha   90.00
_cell.angle_beta   90.00
_cell.angle_gamma   90.00
#
_symmetry.space_group_name_H-M   'P 1'
#
loop_
_entity.id
_entity.type
_entity.pdbx_description
1 polymer ?
#
loop_
_entity_poly.entity_id
_entity_poly.type
_entity_poly.pdbx_seq_one_letter_code
_entity_poly.pdbx_strand_id
1 'polypeptide(L)' 'MQGFAYWGPVSWDLERGTVIHHVQGSPMVPQWVGGDNVRYFEFEGNDILKLSLRDNNGRTTATLTWHRLK' A
#
# COMPACT_ATOMS: atom_id res chain seq x y z
N MET A 1 15.64 13.62 -1.24
CA MET A 1 14.80 12.41 -1.29
C MET A 1 13.53 12.77 -2.03
N GLN A 2 13.26 12.10 -3.13
CA GLN A 2 12.03 12.30 -3.89
C GLN A 2 10.90 11.56 -3.14
N GLY A 3 9.84 12.27 -2.73
CA GLY A 3 8.72 11.69 -1.98
C GLY A 3 7.92 10.67 -2.79
N PHE A 4 7.23 9.78 -2.08
CA PHE A 4 6.37 8.73 -2.67
C PHE A 4 4.89 9.02 -2.38
N ALA A 5 4.47 10.26 -2.61
CA ALA A 5 3.10 10.66 -2.35
C ALA A 5 2.18 10.24 -3.51
N TYR A 6 1.01 9.74 -3.17
CA TYR A 6 -0.11 9.58 -4.08
C TYR A 6 -1.41 9.59 -3.25
N TRP A 7 -2.54 9.81 -3.91
CA TRP A 7 -3.85 9.82 -3.26
C TRP A 7 -4.94 9.23 -4.15
N GLY A 8 -6.04 8.85 -3.51
CA GLY A 8 -7.22 8.29 -4.14
C GLY A 8 -7.99 7.40 -3.16
N PRO A 9 -9.15 6.85 -3.57
CA PRO A 9 -9.93 5.95 -2.74
C PRO A 9 -9.20 4.63 -2.49
N VAL A 10 -9.64 3.92 -1.45
CA VAL A 10 -9.08 2.64 -1.03
C VAL A 10 -10.17 1.59 -0.91
N SER A 11 -9.87 0.39 -1.39
CA SER A 11 -10.71 -0.81 -1.23
C SER A 11 -9.95 -1.89 -0.47
N TRP A 12 -10.69 -2.78 0.19
CA TRP A 12 -10.12 -3.87 1.00
C TRP A 12 -10.65 -5.22 0.51
N ASP A 13 -9.74 -6.15 0.29
CA ASP A 13 -10.03 -7.56 0.06
C ASP A 13 -9.52 -8.33 1.28
N LEU A 14 -10.44 -8.61 2.21
CA LEU A 14 -10.12 -9.25 3.48
C LEU A 14 -9.84 -10.75 3.33
N GLU A 15 -10.40 -11.39 2.31
CA GLU A 15 -10.14 -12.80 2.03
C GLU A 15 -8.70 -13.01 1.55
N ARG A 16 -8.21 -12.11 0.69
CA ARG A 16 -6.83 -12.14 0.19
C ARG A 16 -5.84 -11.41 1.09
N GLY A 17 -6.32 -10.69 2.10
CA GLY A 17 -5.49 -9.88 3.00
C GLY A 17 -4.80 -8.73 2.27
N THR A 18 -5.49 -8.08 1.33
CA THR A 18 -4.93 -6.98 0.54
C THR A 18 -5.73 -5.69 0.65
N VAL A 19 -5.01 -4.57 0.59
CA VAL A 19 -5.54 -3.22 0.40
C VAL A 19 -5.20 -2.76 -1.01
N ILE A 20 -6.17 -2.13 -1.67
CA ILE A 20 -6.07 -1.66 -3.06
C ILE A 20 -6.22 -0.15 -3.04
N HIS A 21 -5.17 0.56 -3.41
CA HIS A 21 -5.22 2.01 -3.58
C HIS A 21 -5.48 2.36 -5.04
N HIS A 22 -6.61 3.03 -5.31
CA HIS A 22 -6.98 3.47 -6.66
C HIS A 22 -6.39 4.85 -6.91
N VAL A 23 -5.26 4.92 -7.62
CA VAL A 23 -4.46 6.14 -7.69
C VAL A 23 -5.13 7.18 -8.58
N GLN A 24 -5.61 8.27 -7.99
CA GLN A 24 -6.19 9.42 -8.70
C GLN A 24 -5.18 10.54 -8.92
N GLY A 25 -4.12 10.59 -8.11
CA GLY A 25 -3.03 11.54 -8.28
C GLY A 25 -1.72 11.06 -7.68
N SER A 26 -0.63 11.36 -8.36
CA SER A 26 0.73 11.19 -7.85
C SER A 26 1.61 12.31 -8.41
N PRO A 27 2.08 13.25 -7.59
CA PRO A 27 2.83 14.41 -8.07
C PRO A 27 4.25 14.04 -8.51
N MET A 28 4.74 12.88 -8.08
CA MET A 28 6.14 12.45 -8.31
C MET A 28 6.24 11.27 -9.27
N VAL A 29 5.14 10.53 -9.47
CA VAL A 29 5.08 9.36 -10.34
C VAL A 29 3.78 9.40 -11.17
N PRO A 30 3.63 10.35 -12.13
CA PRO A 30 2.38 10.56 -12.85
C PRO A 30 1.84 9.32 -13.57
N GLN A 31 2.72 8.41 -13.99
CA GLN A 31 2.36 7.16 -14.66
C GLN A 31 1.57 6.18 -13.77
N TRP A 32 1.49 6.42 -12.46
CA TRP A 32 0.64 5.61 -11.56
C TRP A 32 -0.83 6.03 -11.61
N VAL A 33 -1.15 7.24 -12.07
CA VAL A 33 -2.53 7.74 -12.10
C VAL A 33 -3.39 6.87 -13.02
N GLY A 34 -4.56 6.47 -12.51
CA GLY A 34 -5.48 5.55 -13.17
C GLY A 34 -5.19 4.07 -12.91
N GLY A 35 -4.09 3.74 -12.22
CA GLY A 35 -3.71 2.39 -11.83
C GLY A 35 -4.06 2.04 -10.39
N ASP A 36 -3.95 0.75 -10.08
CA ASP A 36 -4.14 0.20 -8.74
C ASP A 36 -2.80 -0.18 -8.12
N ASN A 37 -2.57 0.30 -6.89
CA ASN A 37 -1.47 -0.14 -6.04
C ASN A 37 -2.01 -1.15 -5.02
N VAL A 38 -1.76 -2.44 -5.27
CA VAL A 38 -2.17 -3.53 -4.38
C VAL A 38 -1.07 -3.84 -3.37
N ARG A 39 -1.43 -3.92 -2.08
CA ARG A 39 -0.51 -4.28 -1.00
C ARG A 39 -1.13 -5.31 -0.06
N TYR A 40 -0.32 -6.24 0.42
CA TYR A 40 -0.72 -7.15 1.48
C TYR A 40 -0.64 -6.42 2.82
N PHE A 41 -1.66 -6.54 3.66
CA PHE A 41 -1.66 -5.90 4.97
C PHE A 41 -1.52 -6.92 6.10
N GLU A 42 -0.84 -6.49 7.17
CA GLU A 42 -0.71 -7.24 8.41
C GLU A 42 -0.74 -6.26 9.59
N PHE A 43 -1.51 -6.59 10.62
CA PHE A 43 -1.48 -5.85 11.88
C PHE A 43 -0.55 -6.58 12.86
N GLU A 44 0.39 -5.85 13.45
CA GLU A 44 1.23 -6.34 14.53
C GLU A 44 0.86 -5.61 15.81
N GLY A 45 0.38 -6.37 16.80
CA GLY A 45 -0.18 -5.78 18.01
C GLY A 45 -1.36 -4.85 17.70
N ASN A 46 -1.45 -3.73 18.44
CA ASN A 46 -2.59 -2.81 18.37
C ASN A 46 -2.29 -1.50 17.64
N ASP A 47 -1.02 -1.24 17.31
CA ASP A 47 -0.53 0.07 16.86
C ASP A 47 0.31 0.02 15.59
N ILE A 48 0.66 -1.17 15.08
CA ILE A 48 1.48 -1.30 13.88
C ILE A 48 0.66 -1.89 12.72
N LEU A 49 0.72 -1.21 11.57
CA LEU A 49 0.23 -1.71 10.27
C LEU A 49 1.42 -1.86 9.31
N LYS A 50 1.60 -3.07 8.79
CA LYS A 50 2.57 -3.38 7.73
C LYS A 50 1.85 -3.52 6.40
N LEU A 51 2.36 -2.86 5.36
CA LEU A 51 1.90 -2.99 3.98
C LEU A 51 3.05 -3.48 3.09
N SER A 52 2.93 -4.67 2.52
CA SER A 52 3.99 -5.32 1.74
C SER A 52 3.64 -5.41 0.25
N LEU A 53 4.65 -5.24 -0.61
CA LEU A 53 4.59 -5.71 -2.00
C LEU A 53 5.13 -7.13 -2.08
N ARG A 54 4.52 -7.96 -2.91
CA ARG A 54 5.02 -9.29 -3.23
C ARG A 54 5.24 -9.42 -4.73
N ASP A 55 6.27 -10.15 -5.13
CA ASP A 55 6.46 -10.55 -6.53
C ASP A 55 5.54 -11.74 -6.90
N ASN A 56 5.57 -12.16 -8.16
CA ASN A 56 4.75 -13.26 -8.68
C ASN A 56 5.05 -14.61 -8.01
N ASN A 57 6.19 -14.75 -7.33
CA ASN A 57 6.56 -15.95 -6.58
C ASN A 57 6.11 -15.87 -5.11
N GLY A 58 5.38 -14.82 -4.73
CA GLY A 58 4.88 -14.59 -3.38
C GLY A 58 5.94 -14.03 -2.42
N ARG A 59 7.15 -13.70 -2.89
CA ARG A 59 8.21 -13.17 -2.03
C ARG A 59 7.99 -11.68 -1.80
N THR A 60 8.08 -11.26 -0.53
CA THR A 60 8.02 -9.84 -0.16
C THR A 60 9.23 -9.09 -0.72
N THR A 61 8.96 -8.03 -1.49
CA THR A 61 10.00 -7.19 -2.14
C THR A 61 10.23 -5.87 -1.43
N ALA A 62 9.22 -5.35 -0.74
CA ALA A 62 9.34 -4.22 0.19
C ALA A 62 8.16 -4.17 1.16
N THR A 63 8.37 -3.50 2.29
CA THR A 63 7.35 -3.32 3.35
C THR A 63 7.35 -1.86 3.81
N LEU A 64 6.17 -1.27 3.90
CA LEU A 64 5.91 0.01 4.56
C LEU A 64 5.33 -0.28 5.95
N THR A 65 5.92 0.29 7.00
CA THR A 65 5.45 0.13 8.37
C THR A 65 4.88 1.46 8.87
N TRP A 66 3.67 1.41 9.39
CA TRP A 66 2.93 2.56 9.90
C TRP A 66 2.65 2.36 11.39
N HIS A 67 2.88 3.41 12.17
CA HIS A 67 2.41 3.48 13.55
C HIS A 67 1.12 4.27 13.61
N ARG A 68 0.14 3.76 14.35
CA ARG A 68 -1.08 4.50 14.67
C ARG A 68 -0.71 5.74 15.48
N LEU A 69 -1.06 6.91 14.95
CA LEU A 69 -0.95 8.16 15.70
C LEU A 69 -2.00 8.15 16.83
N LYS A 70 -1.60 8.67 17.99
CA LYS A 70 -2.47 8.80 19.17
C LYS A 70 -3.24 10.12 19.14
#